data_AF-A0A1V5U8B1-F1
#
_entry.id   AF-A0A1V5U8B1-F1
#
_cell.length_a   1.000
_cell.length_b   1.000
_cell.length_c   1.000
_cell.angle_alpha   90.00
_cell.angle_beta   90.00
_cell.angle_gamma   90.00
#
_symmetry.space_group_name_H-M   'P 1'
#
loop_
_entity.id
_entity.type
_entity.pdbx_description
1 polymer ?
#
loop_
_entity_poly.entity_id
_entity_poly.type
_entity_poly.pdbx_seq_one_letter_code
_entity_poly.pdbx_strand_id
1 'polypeptide(L)'
;MLKNIKNKGFTLIELLIVIAIIGILVGVGISQYARSSEDAKKKKAIGDIKNICSVIKSFNTLERKKFYKLKDLTQLTGKYMQKIPLDPWGHPYRVDGTYVYSYGEDGVASYDDIKQKYERDSIIENSIFVASQGSDGTERPGGWKMNPEYDPKDRERLESGKDFNYVKIDKSSTTAGGNSVLIK
;
A
#
# COMPACT_ATOMS: atom_id res chain seq x y z
N MET A 1 -53.91 -25.81 53.20
CA MET A 1 -53.65 -27.08 52.49
C MET A 1 -52.48 -26.86 51.54
N LEU A 2 -51.28 -27.36 51.86
CA LEU A 2 -50.06 -27.12 51.06
C LEU A 2 -49.95 -28.17 49.95
N LYS A 3 -49.89 -27.71 48.70
CA LYS A 3 -49.83 -28.54 47.50
C LYS A 3 -48.41 -29.11 47.39
N ASN A 4 -48.24 -30.42 47.62
CA ASN A 4 -46.96 -31.10 47.44
C ASN A 4 -46.55 -31.03 45.96
N ILE A 5 -45.52 -30.24 45.67
CA ILE A 5 -44.90 -30.18 44.34
C ILE A 5 -44.00 -31.41 44.23
N LYS A 6 -44.37 -32.37 43.38
CA LYS A 6 -43.52 -33.53 43.09
C LYS A 6 -42.27 -33.04 42.37
N ASN A 7 -41.13 -33.05 43.05
CA ASN A 7 -39.82 -32.83 42.44
C ASN A 7 -39.52 -34.00 41.51
N LYS A 8 -39.66 -33.79 40.20
CA LYS A 8 -39.19 -34.74 39.18
C LYS A 8 -37.67 -34.62 39.10
N GLY A 9 -36.95 -35.69 39.43
CA GLY A 9 -35.51 -35.78 39.25
C GLY A 9 -35.14 -35.95 37.78
N PHE A 10 -34.00 -35.40 37.38
CA PHE A 10 -33.42 -35.58 36.05
C PHE A 10 -32.89 -37.00 35.89
N THR A 11 -33.07 -37.62 34.71
CA THR A 11 -32.53 -38.94 34.45
C THR A 11 -31.05 -38.86 34.04
N LEU A 12 -30.26 -39.88 34.38
CA LEU A 12 -28.85 -39.94 33.97
C LEU A 12 -28.70 -39.99 32.44
N ILE A 13 -29.65 -40.60 31.74
CA ILE A 13 -29.62 -40.71 30.29
C ILE A 13 -29.89 -39.35 29.62
N GLU A 14 -30.77 -38.53 30.18
CA GLU A 14 -30.99 -37.16 29.70
C GLU A 14 -29.72 -36.32 29.83
N LEU A 15 -28.97 -36.47 30.94
CA LEU A 15 -27.68 -35.79 31.09
C LEU A 15 -26.66 -36.27 30.06
N LEU A 16 -26.60 -37.58 29.87
CA LEU A 16 -25.62 -38.25 29.02
C LEU A 16 -25.76 -37.82 27.55
N ILE A 17 -27.00 -37.75 27.05
CA ILE A 17 -27.26 -37.29 25.67
C ILE A 17 -26.89 -35.81 25.52
N VAL A 18 -27.17 -34.97 26.51
CA VAL A 18 -26.85 -33.52 26.45
C VAL A 18 -25.34 -33.30 26.38
N ILE A 19 -24.56 -33.93 27.25
CA ILE A 19 -23.09 -33.77 27.22
C ILE A 19 -22.48 -34.39 25.95
N ALA A 20 -23.07 -35.46 25.42
CA ALA A 20 -22.65 -36.06 24.15
C ALA A 20 -22.86 -35.08 22.97
N ILE A 21 -24.01 -34.41 22.89
CA ILE A 21 -24.29 -33.41 21.85
C ILE A 21 -23.37 -32.19 21.99
N ILE A 22 -23.19 -31.68 23.21
CA ILE A 22 -22.27 -30.55 23.46
C ILE A 22 -20.84 -30.91 23.06
N GLY A 23 -20.37 -32.13 23.38
CA GLY A 23 -19.04 -32.60 22.98
C GLY A 23 -18.83 -32.59 21.46
N ILE A 24 -19.83 -33.02 20.69
CA ILE A 24 -19.78 -33.00 19.22
C ILE A 24 -19.75 -31.57 18.69
N LEU A 25 -20.62 -30.69 19.19
CA LEU A 25 -20.70 -29.30 18.74
C LEU A 25 -19.41 -28.52 19.03
N VAL A 26 -18.84 -28.71 20.23
CA VAL A 26 -17.57 -28.07 20.62
C VAL A 26 -16.43 -28.58 19.74
N GLY A 27 -16.38 -29.88 19.46
CA GLY A 27 -15.36 -30.48 18.60
C GLY A 27 -15.31 -29.83 17.21
N VAL A 28 -16.46 -29.66 16.56
CA VAL A 28 -16.53 -29.00 15.24
C VAL A 28 -16.30 -27.49 15.35
N GLY A 29 -16.90 -26.84 16.36
CA GLY A 29 -16.87 -25.39 16.54
C GLY A 29 -15.45 -24.82 16.69
N ILE A 30 -14.58 -25.49 17.46
CA ILE A 30 -13.19 -25.03 17.68
C ILE A 30 -12.40 -24.98 16.36
N SER A 31 -12.52 -26.02 15.54
CA SER A 31 -11.77 -26.13 14.28
C SER A 31 -12.15 -25.04 13.27
N GLN A 32 -13.44 -24.71 13.19
CA GLN A 32 -13.96 -23.68 12.30
C GLN A 32 -13.58 -22.28 12.79
N TYR A 33 -13.66 -22.05 14.10
CA TYR A 33 -13.30 -20.78 14.72
C TYR A 33 -11.83 -20.42 14.45
N ALA A 34 -10.90 -21.37 14.61
CA ALA A 34 -9.48 -21.13 14.39
C ALA A 34 -9.19 -20.64 12.96
N ARG A 35 -9.78 -21.28 11.94
CA ARG A 35 -9.62 -20.88 10.53
C ARG A 35 -10.21 -19.50 10.25
N SER A 36 -11.43 -19.26 10.73
CA SER A 36 -12.09 -17.97 10.51
C SER A 36 -11.36 -16.82 11.18
N SER A 37 -10.77 -17.05 12.35
CA SER A 37 -9.96 -16.06 13.05
C SER A 37 -8.72 -15.70 12.25
N GLU A 38 -8.02 -16.70 11.71
CA GLU A 38 -6.82 -16.50 10.91
C GLU A 38 -7.10 -15.76 9.59
N ASP A 39 -8.18 -16.11 8.90
CA ASP A 39 -8.61 -15.39 7.70
C ASP A 39 -8.98 -13.93 7.99
N ALA A 40 -9.61 -13.66 9.14
CA ALA A 40 -9.95 -12.31 9.56
C ALA A 40 -8.70 -11.47 9.84
N LYS A 41 -7.69 -12.05 10.49
CA LYS A 41 -6.38 -11.41 10.68
C LYS A 41 -5.76 -11.05 9.33
N LYS A 42 -5.62 -12.01 8.41
CA LYS A 42 -5.03 -11.76 7.08
C LYS A 42 -5.75 -10.64 6.32
N LYS A 43 -7.10 -10.65 6.33
CA LYS A 43 -7.91 -9.58 5.70
C LYS A 43 -7.68 -8.22 6.35
N LYS A 44 -7.59 -8.17 7.68
CA LYS A 44 -7.27 -6.93 8.41
C LYS A 44 -5.88 -6.42 8.03
N ALA A 45 -4.87 -7.27 8.02
CA ALA A 45 -3.52 -6.90 7.62
C ALA A 45 -3.47 -6.31 6.19
N ILE A 46 -4.18 -6.93 5.24
CA ILE A 46 -4.28 -6.42 3.87
C ILE A 46 -4.95 -5.04 3.83
N GLY A 47 -6.01 -4.84 4.61
CA GLY A 47 -6.71 -3.55 4.72
C GLY A 47 -5.80 -2.45 5.27
N ASP A 48 -5.10 -2.74 6.36
CA ASP A 48 -4.17 -1.81 7.00
C ASP A 48 -3.01 -1.46 6.06
N ILE A 49 -2.43 -2.44 5.37
CA ILE A 49 -1.39 -2.22 4.36
C ILE A 49 -1.88 -1.35 3.20
N LYS A 50 -3.12 -1.54 2.73
CA LYS A 50 -3.71 -0.69 1.68
C LYS A 50 -3.87 0.76 2.14
N ASN A 51 -4.31 0.96 3.39
CA ASN A 51 -4.42 2.29 3.98
C ASN A 51 -3.05 2.97 4.07
N ILE A 52 -2.02 2.25 4.54
CA ILE A 52 -0.64 2.74 4.58
C ILE A 52 -0.14 3.10 3.16
N CYS A 53 -0.36 2.24 2.18
CA CYS A 53 -0.02 2.52 0.78
C CYS A 53 -0.69 3.81 0.28
N SER A 54 -1.97 4.03 0.60
CA SER A 54 -2.68 5.24 0.19
C SER A 54 -2.10 6.49 0.85
N VAL A 55 -1.73 6.39 2.13
CA VAL A 55 -1.08 7.48 2.86
C VAL A 55 0.29 7.81 2.27
N ILE A 56 1.07 6.78 1.91
CA ILE A 56 2.36 6.95 1.21
C ILE A 56 2.15 7.65 -0.15
N LYS A 57 1.11 7.29 -0.90
CA LYS A 57 0.75 7.97 -2.15
C LYS A 57 0.50 9.47 -1.90
N SER A 58 -0.34 9.82 -0.92
CA SER A 58 -0.60 11.22 -0.55
C SER A 58 0.65 11.96 -0.09
N PHE A 59 1.53 11.32 0.69
CA PHE A 59 2.82 11.89 1.08
C PHE A 59 3.68 12.22 -0.15
N ASN A 60 3.80 11.27 -1.08
CA ASN A 60 4.62 11.46 -2.27
C ASN A 60 4.13 12.64 -3.12
N THR A 61 2.82 12.77 -3.29
CA THR A 61 2.20 13.87 -4.06
C THR A 61 2.38 15.21 -3.37
N LEU A 62 2.12 15.30 -2.06
CA LEU A 62 2.09 16.58 -1.33
C LEU A 62 3.49 17.11 -1.00
N GLU A 63 4.42 16.23 -0.59
CA GLU A 63 5.78 16.63 -0.24
C GLU A 63 6.71 16.69 -1.46
N ARG A 64 6.27 16.17 -2.62
CA ARG A 64 7.13 15.94 -3.81
C ARG A 64 8.40 15.16 -3.47
N LYS A 65 8.32 14.30 -2.45
CA LYS A 65 9.40 13.42 -1.98
C LYS A 65 9.03 11.98 -2.28
N LYS A 66 10.04 11.14 -2.45
CA LYS A 66 9.86 9.72 -2.74
C LYS A 66 10.06 8.91 -1.46
N PHE A 67 8.98 8.39 -0.91
CA PHE A 67 8.98 7.67 0.38
C PHE A 67 9.91 6.45 0.40
N TYR A 68 10.13 5.78 -0.74
CA TYR A 68 11.02 4.61 -0.80
C TYR A 68 12.48 4.92 -0.41
N LYS A 69 12.90 6.19 -0.44
CA LYS A 69 14.23 6.61 0.03
C LYS A 69 14.30 6.75 1.55
N LEU A 70 13.16 6.98 2.19
CA LEU A 70 13.07 7.35 3.61
C LEU A 70 12.99 6.11 4.51
N LYS A 71 12.52 4.97 3.99
CA LYS A 71 12.45 3.64 4.63
C LYS A 71 11.79 3.59 6.02
N ASP A 72 11.25 4.70 6.51
CA ASP A 72 10.73 4.84 7.86
C ASP A 72 9.30 5.38 7.85
N LEU A 73 8.37 4.54 8.31
CA LEU A 73 6.96 4.85 8.46
C LEU A 73 6.70 5.97 9.47
N THR A 74 7.60 6.21 10.42
CA THR A 74 7.41 7.25 11.44
C THR A 74 7.20 8.63 10.84
N GLN A 75 7.75 8.91 9.66
CA GLN A 75 7.60 10.17 8.94
C GLN A 75 6.17 10.45 8.45
N LEU A 76 5.34 9.41 8.37
CA LEU A 76 3.91 9.54 8.06
C LEU A 76 3.09 9.92 9.30
N THR A 77 3.66 9.69 10.49
CA THR A 77 2.99 9.94 11.76
C THR A 77 2.86 11.45 12.02
N GLY A 78 1.71 11.87 12.56
CA GLY A 78 1.37 13.27 12.81
C GLY A 78 0.63 13.90 11.64
N LYS A 79 1.33 14.18 10.52
CA LYS A 79 0.73 14.93 9.39
C LYS A 79 -0.22 14.09 8.53
N TYR A 80 0.07 12.80 8.33
CA TYR A 80 -0.70 11.95 7.42
C TYR A 80 -1.43 10.80 8.11
N MET A 81 -0.95 10.38 9.28
CA MET A 81 -1.54 9.31 10.07
C MET A 81 -1.36 9.62 11.55
N GLN A 82 -2.40 9.44 12.37
CA GLN A 82 -2.31 9.73 13.81
C GLN A 82 -1.38 8.75 14.54
N LYS A 83 -1.47 7.46 14.18
CA LYS A 83 -0.64 6.38 14.70
C LYS A 83 -0.58 5.27 13.66
N ILE A 84 0.59 4.68 13.48
CA ILE A 84 0.74 3.48 12.65
C ILE A 84 0.13 2.30 13.41
N PRO A 85 -0.85 1.57 12.84
CA PRO A 85 -1.41 0.39 13.49
C PRO A 85 -0.35 -0.71 13.61
N LEU A 86 -0.52 -1.57 14.61
CA LEU A 86 0.17 -2.86 14.64
C LEU A 86 -0.61 -3.85 13.78
N ASP A 87 0.10 -4.81 13.22
CA ASP A 87 -0.52 -5.89 12.49
C ASP A 87 -1.36 -6.80 13.43
N PRO A 88 -2.20 -7.69 12.88
CA PRO A 88 -3.06 -8.57 13.68
C PRO A 88 -2.33 -9.53 14.62
N TRP A 89 -1.03 -9.74 14.44
CA TRP A 89 -0.20 -10.60 15.28
C TRP A 89 0.66 -9.78 16.27
N GLY A 90 0.57 -8.44 16.22
CA GLY A 90 1.21 -7.53 17.17
C GLY A 90 2.55 -6.97 16.69
N HIS A 91 2.96 -7.26 15.45
CA HIS A 91 4.20 -6.79 14.88
C HIS A 91 4.01 -5.44 14.15
N PRO A 92 5.06 -4.58 14.07
CA PRO A 92 5.00 -3.36 13.30
C PRO A 92 5.04 -3.67 11.79
N TYR A 93 4.27 -2.92 11.00
CA TYR A 93 4.43 -2.90 9.55
C TYR A 93 5.80 -2.36 9.15
N ARG A 94 6.30 -2.82 7.99
CA ARG A 94 7.60 -2.45 7.46
C ARG A 94 7.50 -2.00 6.01
N VAL A 95 8.49 -1.22 5.59
CA VAL A 95 8.63 -0.77 4.21
C VAL A 95 10.00 -1.11 3.69
N ASP A 96 10.05 -1.73 2.52
CA ASP A 96 11.29 -1.92 1.77
C ASP A 96 11.06 -1.60 0.30
N GLY A 97 11.86 -0.67 -0.22
CA GLY A 97 11.67 -0.11 -1.55
C GLY A 97 10.24 0.42 -1.73
N THR A 98 9.49 -0.20 -2.64
CA THR A 98 8.09 0.15 -2.96
C THR A 98 7.06 -0.80 -2.36
N TYR A 99 7.45 -1.59 -1.37
CA TYR A 99 6.58 -2.57 -0.74
C TYR A 99 6.33 -2.18 0.71
N VAL A 100 5.06 -2.28 1.11
CA VAL A 100 4.64 -2.30 2.52
C VAL A 100 4.29 -3.74 2.84
N TYR A 101 4.79 -4.27 3.94
CA TYR A 101 4.56 -5.66 4.34
C TYR A 101 4.39 -5.84 5.84
N SER A 102 3.70 -6.93 6.19
CA SER A 102 3.67 -7.55 7.52
C SER A 102 4.27 -8.93 7.39
N TYR A 103 5.10 -9.31 8.37
CA TYR A 103 5.68 -10.64 8.48
C TYR A 103 4.68 -11.71 8.92
N GLY A 104 3.43 -11.34 9.23
CA GLY A 104 2.45 -12.32 9.64
C GLY A 104 2.68 -12.86 11.05
N GLU A 105 2.30 -14.12 11.25
CA GLU A 105 2.28 -14.78 12.56
C GLU A 105 3.66 -15.03 13.15
N ASP A 106 4.64 -15.39 12.31
CA ASP A 106 5.98 -15.73 12.75
C ASP A 106 6.86 -14.50 13.06
N GLY A 107 6.50 -13.33 12.51
CA GLY A 107 7.27 -12.10 12.68
C GLY A 107 8.61 -12.10 11.94
N VAL A 108 8.83 -13.03 11.01
CA VAL A 108 10.08 -13.21 10.27
C VAL A 108 9.85 -12.98 8.78
N ALA A 109 10.84 -12.44 8.08
CA ALA A 109 10.77 -12.28 6.64
C ALA A 109 10.71 -13.65 5.94
N SER A 110 9.58 -13.99 5.36
CA SER A 110 9.31 -15.30 4.77
C SER A 110 8.45 -15.20 3.49
N TYR A 111 8.13 -16.35 2.89
CA TYR A 111 7.31 -16.43 1.68
C TYR A 111 5.83 -16.12 1.96
N ASP A 112 5.36 -16.38 3.18
CA ASP A 112 3.98 -16.17 3.64
C ASP A 112 3.67 -14.73 4.06
N ASP A 113 4.66 -13.83 3.98
CA ASP A 113 4.52 -12.39 4.21
C ASP A 113 3.37 -11.77 3.40
N ILE A 114 2.58 -10.94 4.07
CA ILE A 114 1.53 -10.15 3.41
C ILE A 114 2.18 -8.87 2.94
N LYS A 115 2.36 -8.73 1.62
CA LYS A 115 2.99 -7.56 0.99
C LYS A 115 2.12 -6.94 -0.10
N GLN A 116 2.11 -5.61 -0.14
CA GLN A 116 1.49 -4.83 -1.19
C GLN A 116 2.50 -3.85 -1.76
N LYS A 117 2.56 -3.80 -3.10
CA LYS A 117 3.30 -2.76 -3.80
C LYS A 117 2.48 -1.48 -3.83
N TYR A 118 3.07 -0.35 -3.49
CA TYR A 118 2.52 0.95 -3.84
C TYR A 118 3.18 1.44 -5.14
N GLU A 119 2.37 1.97 -6.05
CA GLU A 119 2.88 2.59 -7.27
C GLU A 119 3.78 3.77 -6.94
N ARG A 120 4.93 3.81 -7.62
CA ARG A 120 5.60 5.09 -7.90
C ARG A 120 4.69 5.81 -8.88
N ASP A 121 4.52 7.12 -8.77
CA ASP A 121 3.83 7.89 -9.80
C ASP A 121 4.54 7.64 -11.15
N SER A 122 3.97 6.74 -11.96
CA SER A 122 4.51 6.27 -13.24
C SER A 122 4.61 7.40 -14.26
N ILE A 123 3.87 8.47 -14.01
CA ILE A 123 3.83 9.69 -14.81
C ILE A 123 5.21 10.34 -14.93
N ILE A 124 6.09 10.21 -13.93
CA ILE A 124 7.44 10.83 -13.97
C ILE A 124 8.48 9.86 -14.51
N GLU A 125 8.39 8.56 -14.17
CA GLU A 125 9.34 7.55 -14.68
C GLU A 125 9.18 7.31 -16.19
N ASN A 126 7.97 7.49 -16.74
CA ASN A 126 7.68 7.26 -18.16
C ASN A 126 7.42 8.54 -18.97
N SER A 127 7.75 9.73 -18.46
CA SER A 127 7.71 10.95 -19.29
C SER A 127 9.10 11.33 -19.78
N ILE A 128 9.17 11.76 -21.04
CA ILE A 128 10.29 12.53 -21.56
C ILE A 128 9.83 13.98 -21.59
N PHE A 129 10.57 14.86 -20.91
CA PHE A 129 10.38 16.30 -21.05
C PHE A 129 11.22 16.77 -22.23
N VAL A 130 10.56 17.25 -23.28
CA VAL A 130 11.22 17.92 -24.41
C VAL A 130 11.04 19.41 -24.18
N ALA A 131 12.16 20.13 -24.04
CA ALA A 131 12.14 21.58 -24.11
C ALA A 131 11.97 21.98 -25.58
N SER A 132 10.92 22.71 -25.91
CA SER A 132 10.87 23.46 -27.17
C SER A 132 11.70 24.74 -27.01
N GLN A 133 12.49 25.04 -28.02
CA GLN A 133 13.55 26.05 -27.99
C GLN A 133 13.03 27.49 -27.94
N GLY A 134 13.85 28.34 -27.28
CA GLY A 134 14.18 29.73 -27.60
C GLY A 134 13.08 30.67 -28.10
N SER A 135 13.10 31.91 -27.64
CA SER A 135 12.21 33.00 -28.10
C SER A 135 12.20 33.25 -29.63
N ASP A 136 13.07 32.60 -30.41
CA ASP A 136 13.23 32.69 -31.86
C ASP A 136 12.81 31.40 -32.64
N GLY A 137 12.35 30.34 -31.97
CA GLY A 137 11.68 29.19 -32.60
C GLY A 137 12.54 28.29 -33.49
N THR A 138 13.87 28.39 -33.46
CA THR A 138 14.75 27.50 -34.27
C THR A 138 15.25 26.32 -33.45
N GLU A 139 15.14 25.10 -33.99
CA GLU A 139 15.68 23.89 -33.35
C GLU A 139 17.22 23.82 -33.54
N ARG A 140 18.00 23.66 -32.46
CA ARG A 140 19.46 23.49 -32.45
C ARG A 140 19.76 22.00 -32.29
N PRO A 141 20.50 21.41 -33.23
CA PRO A 141 20.86 20.00 -33.17
C PRO A 141 21.85 19.80 -32.01
N GLY A 142 21.40 19.12 -30.95
CA GLY A 142 22.18 18.87 -29.73
C GLY A 142 21.46 19.17 -28.41
N GLY A 143 20.16 19.50 -28.43
CA GLY A 143 19.37 19.76 -27.23
C GLY A 143 19.44 18.63 -26.20
N TRP A 144 20.12 18.88 -25.09
CA TRP A 144 20.26 17.96 -23.97
C TRP A 144 18.88 17.52 -23.44
N LYS A 145 18.73 16.22 -23.20
CA LYS A 145 17.57 15.69 -22.48
C LYS A 145 17.69 16.08 -21.01
N MET A 146 16.91 17.08 -20.58
CA MET A 146 16.84 17.46 -19.16
C MET A 146 16.01 16.44 -18.39
N ASN A 147 16.57 15.96 -17.28
CA ASN A 147 15.81 15.39 -16.17
C ASN A 147 15.87 16.41 -15.01
N PRO A 148 14.80 17.19 -14.76
CA PRO A 148 14.77 18.20 -13.70
C PRO A 148 14.95 17.65 -12.29
N GLU A 149 14.90 16.31 -12.12
CA GLU A 149 15.15 15.63 -10.87
C GLU A 149 16.64 15.28 -10.66
N TYR A 150 17.52 15.47 -11.66
CA TYR A 150 18.91 15.01 -11.64
C TYR A 150 19.99 16.11 -11.61
N ASP A 151 19.73 17.34 -12.09
CA ASP A 151 20.70 18.45 -12.03
C ASP A 151 20.16 19.66 -11.24
N PRO A 152 20.80 20.05 -10.11
CA PRO A 152 20.44 21.23 -9.33
C PRO A 152 20.44 22.56 -10.12
N LYS A 153 21.30 22.72 -11.13
CA LYS A 153 21.42 23.97 -11.92
C LYS A 153 20.20 24.23 -12.81
N ASP A 154 19.50 23.17 -13.16
CA ASP A 154 18.35 23.22 -14.06
C ASP A 154 17.05 23.56 -13.32
N ARG A 155 17.02 23.36 -12.00
CA ARG A 155 15.92 23.82 -11.13
C ARG A 155 15.91 25.35 -11.01
N GLU A 156 17.07 25.99 -10.86
CA GLU A 156 17.18 27.46 -10.84
C GLU A 156 16.73 28.12 -12.16
N ARG A 157 16.93 27.43 -13.30
CA ARG A 157 16.50 27.91 -14.62
C ARG A 157 14.99 27.86 -14.84
N LEU A 158 14.29 26.92 -14.20
CA LEU A 158 12.83 26.84 -14.18
C LEU A 158 12.21 27.98 -13.34
N GLU A 159 12.83 28.29 -12.21
CA GLU A 159 12.38 29.37 -11.31
C GLU A 159 12.72 30.76 -11.87
N SER A 160 13.67 30.88 -12.80
CA SER A 160 14.06 32.15 -13.42
C SER A 160 13.09 32.68 -14.49
N GLY A 161 11.96 32.01 -14.75
CA GLY A 161 10.91 32.50 -15.65
C GLY A 161 11.34 32.76 -17.09
N LYS A 162 12.42 32.13 -17.58
CA LYS A 162 12.80 32.22 -18.99
C LYS A 162 11.93 31.24 -19.78
N ASP A 163 11.22 31.76 -20.77
CA ASP A 163 10.21 31.05 -21.58
C ASP A 163 10.75 29.77 -22.22
N PHE A 164 10.47 28.64 -21.58
CA PHE A 164 10.58 27.32 -22.21
C PHE A 164 9.20 26.68 -22.13
N ASN A 165 8.58 26.44 -23.29
CA ASN A 165 7.36 25.66 -23.38
C ASN A 165 7.72 24.17 -23.27
N TYR A 166 7.30 23.54 -22.17
CA TYR A 166 7.52 22.11 -21.94
C TYR A 166 6.32 21.32 -22.45
N VAL A 167 6.59 20.35 -23.32
CA VAL A 167 5.56 19.39 -23.76
C VAL A 167 5.86 18.04 -23.12
N LYS A 168 4.83 17.49 -22.46
CA LYS A 168 4.89 16.19 -21.77
C LYS A 168 4.63 15.08 -22.78
N ILE A 169 5.61 14.23 -23.03
CA ILE A 169 5.49 13.09 -23.95
C ILE A 169 5.54 11.78 -23.16
N ASP A 170 4.60 10.87 -23.43
CA ASP A 170 4.55 9.53 -22.85
C ASP A 170 5.59 8.61 -23.55
N LYS A 171 6.41 7.89 -22.79
CA LYS A 171 7.44 6.98 -23.36
C LYS A 171 6.84 5.85 -24.19
N SER A 172 5.57 5.49 -23.97
CA SER A 172 4.89 4.45 -24.74
C SER A 172 4.60 4.85 -26.19
N SER A 173 4.65 6.15 -26.53
CA SER A 173 4.39 6.66 -27.88
C SER A 173 5.65 6.85 -28.73
N THR A 174 6.83 6.43 -28.26
CA THR A 174 8.10 6.60 -28.99
C THR A 174 8.38 5.38 -29.86
N THR A 175 7.96 5.41 -31.12
CA THR A 175 8.37 4.40 -32.11
C THR A 175 9.85 4.59 -32.43
N ALA A 176 10.63 3.51 -32.33
CA ALA A 176 12.05 3.49 -32.65
C ALA A 176 12.25 3.66 -34.17
N GLY A 177 12.45 4.90 -34.62
CA GLY A 177 12.87 5.19 -35.99
C GLY A 177 12.29 6.51 -36.51
N GLY A 178 13.15 7.53 -36.61
CA GLY A 178 12.84 8.78 -37.32
C GLY A 178 12.62 9.97 -36.40
N ASN A 179 13.51 10.97 -36.54
CA ASN A 179 13.39 12.30 -35.92
C ASN A 179 12.11 12.99 -36.40
N SER A 180 11.05 13.01 -35.59
CA SER A 180 10.07 14.11 -35.43
C SER A 180 8.84 13.62 -34.69
N VAL A 181 8.51 14.26 -33.56
CA VAL A 181 7.21 14.10 -32.90
C VAL A 181 6.36 15.29 -33.33
N LEU A 182 5.37 15.05 -34.18
CA LEU A 182 4.39 16.06 -34.57
C LEU A 182 3.42 16.30 -33.41
N ILE A 183 3.38 17.53 -32.92
CA ILE A 183 2.38 18.01 -31.96
C ILE A 183 1.16 18.45 -32.78
N LYS A 184 -0.01 17.84 -32.55
CA LYS A 184 -1.31 18.38 -33.00
C LYS A 184 -1.88 19.31 -31.94
#